data_AF-W4RXX9-F1
#
_entry.id   AF-W4RXX9-F1
#
_cell.length_a   1.000
_cell.length_b   1.000
_cell.length_c   1.000
_cell.angle_alpha   90.00
_cell.angle_beta   90.00
_cell.angle_gamma   90.00
#
_symmetry.space_group_name_H-M   'P 1'
#
loop_
_entity.id
_entity.type
_entity.pdbx_description
1 polymer ?
#
loop_
_entity_poly.entity_id
_entity_poly.type
_entity_poly.pdbx_seq_one_letter_code
_entity_poly.pdbx_strand_id
1 'polypeptide(L)'
;MASFTAVDLSKLRAPNLIEALDFETIFAEGLAQFRRLMPEFSALTESDPVYKLLQLFAARELLIRQRANDKAQQTMLAFATGTNLDHLGALFGVARLVLDAGQPENSTPPTFESDMDFRRRIQLAPEGFSVAGPEARTSITR
;
A
#
# COMPACT_ATOMS: atom_id res chain seq x y z
N MET A 1 34.75 -4.21 10.40
CA MET A 1 33.47 -4.94 10.30
C MET A 1 32.35 -3.93 10.23
N ALA A 2 31.84 -3.64 9.03
CA ALA A 2 30.63 -2.85 8.90
C ALA A 2 29.46 -3.81 9.11
N SER A 3 28.87 -3.78 10.30
CA SER A 3 27.60 -4.46 10.57
C SER A 3 26.52 -3.70 9.78
N PHE A 4 26.13 -4.25 8.63
CA PHE A 4 25.05 -3.68 7.84
C PHE A 4 23.73 -4.15 8.43
N THR A 5 23.17 -3.30 9.27
CA THR A 5 21.84 -3.50 9.85
C THR A 5 20.82 -3.06 8.80
N ALA A 6 20.00 -3.99 8.30
CA ALA A 6 18.86 -3.67 7.46
C ALA A 6 18.03 -2.55 8.10
N VAL A 7 17.65 -1.53 7.32
CA VAL A 7 16.86 -0.40 7.81
C VAL A 7 15.52 -0.94 8.30
N ASP A 8 15.15 -0.58 9.53
CA ASP A 8 13.88 -0.97 10.13
C ASP A 8 12.71 -0.23 9.44
N LEU A 9 12.20 -0.81 8.36
CA LEU A 9 11.09 -0.25 7.58
C LEU A 9 9.79 -0.16 8.38
N SER A 10 9.65 -0.88 9.50
CA SER A 10 8.44 -0.82 10.33
C SER A 10 8.24 0.53 11.01
N LYS A 11 9.33 1.31 11.14
CA LYS A 11 9.33 2.65 11.74
C LYS A 11 9.07 3.77 10.73
N LEU A 12 8.96 3.45 9.44
CA LEU A 12 8.67 4.47 8.44
C LEU A 12 7.21 4.88 8.55
N ARG A 13 6.99 6.19 8.62
CA ARG A 13 5.64 6.75 8.51
C ARG A 13 5.12 6.47 7.10
N ALA A 14 3.85 6.10 7.00
CA ALA A 14 3.17 6.02 5.71
C ALA A 14 3.36 7.33 4.94
N PRO A 15 3.83 7.27 3.68
CA PRO A 15 3.98 8.47 2.87
C PRO A 15 2.60 9.04 2.54
N ASN A 16 2.54 10.37 2.47
CA ASN A 16 1.35 11.08 2.05
C ASN A 16 1.29 11.06 0.51
N LEU A 17 0.71 10.00 -0.07
CA LEU A 17 0.69 9.78 -1.52
C LEU A 17 -0.45 10.57 -2.22
N ILE A 18 -1.60 10.70 -1.56
CA ILE A 18 -2.73 11.50 -2.02
C ILE A 18 -3.05 12.53 -0.93
N GLU A 19 -3.27 13.76 -1.38
CA GLU A 19 -3.56 14.95 -0.58
C GLU A 19 -4.56 14.70 0.56
N ALA A 20 -4.42 15.49 1.63
CA ALA A 20 -5.17 15.29 2.87
C ALA A 20 -6.69 15.20 2.62
N LEU A 21 -7.27 14.16 3.19
CA LEU A 21 -8.68 13.77 3.08
C LEU A 21 -9.53 14.68 3.96
N ASP A 22 -10.06 15.77 3.40
CA ASP A 22 -11.04 16.60 4.10
C ASP A 22 -12.35 16.69 3.31
N PHE A 23 -13.44 16.27 3.94
CA PHE A 23 -14.77 16.26 3.33
C PHE A 23 -15.23 17.69 3.02
N GLU A 24 -15.02 18.63 3.93
CA GLU A 24 -15.50 20.00 3.79
C GLU A 24 -14.80 20.71 2.63
N THR A 25 -13.49 20.48 2.46
CA THR A 25 -12.72 20.98 1.32
C THR A 25 -13.26 20.43 0.00
N ILE A 26 -13.44 19.10 -0.11
CA ILE A 26 -13.96 18.46 -1.34
C ILE A 26 -15.39 18.96 -1.65
N PHE A 27 -16.22 19.09 -0.62
CA PHE A 27 -17.58 19.60 -0.78
C PHE A 27 -17.60 21.05 -1.26
N ALA A 28 -16.77 21.92 -0.68
CA ALA A 28 -16.65 23.32 -1.08
C ALA A 28 -16.15 23.46 -2.54
N GLU A 29 -15.18 22.64 -2.94
CA GLU A 29 -14.71 22.56 -4.33
C GLU A 29 -15.83 22.13 -5.29
N GLY A 30 -16.57 21.07 -4.94
CA GLY A 30 -17.71 20.58 -5.71
C GLY A 30 -18.82 21.62 -5.83
N LEU A 31 -19.13 22.33 -4.75
CA LEU A 31 -20.11 23.42 -4.74
C LEU A 31 -19.66 24.59 -5.63
N ALA A 32 -18.39 24.98 -5.56
CA ALA A 32 -17.82 26.02 -6.42
C ALA A 32 -17.82 25.62 -7.90
N GLN A 33 -17.56 24.34 -8.20
CA GLN A 33 -17.67 23.82 -9.57
C GLN A 33 -19.12 23.80 -10.05
N PHE A 34 -20.05 23.34 -9.22
CA PHE A 34 -21.48 23.34 -9.53
C PHE A 34 -21.99 24.76 -9.87
N ARG A 35 -21.66 25.75 -9.04
CA ARG A 35 -22.03 27.16 -9.28
C ARG A 35 -21.47 27.73 -10.59
N ARG A 36 -20.31 27.26 -11.05
CA ARG A 36 -19.73 27.65 -12.35
C ARG A 36 -20.45 27.00 -13.54
N LEU A 37 -20.88 25.75 -13.38
CA LEU A 37 -21.54 24.98 -14.44
C LEU A 37 -23.02 25.37 -14.59
N MET A 38 -23.68 25.71 -13.47
CA MET A 38 -25.11 26.02 -13.39
C MET A 38 -25.32 27.38 -12.70
N PRO A 39 -24.89 28.51 -13.31
CA PRO A 39 -25.00 29.83 -12.71
C PRO A 39 -26.46 30.26 -12.42
N GLU A 40 -27.43 29.69 -13.13
CA GLU A 40 -28.86 29.88 -12.90
C GLU A 40 -29.34 29.30 -11.55
N PHE A 41 -28.64 28.31 -10.99
CA PHE A 41 -28.90 27.73 -9.67
C PHE A 41 -28.04 28.41 -8.58
N SER A 42 -28.13 29.74 -8.50
CA SER A 42 -27.28 30.55 -7.60
C SER A 42 -27.67 30.47 -6.12
N ALA A 43 -28.94 30.21 -5.80
CA ALA A 43 -29.49 30.20 -4.43
C ALA A 43 -29.60 28.79 -3.83
N LEU A 44 -28.57 27.95 -4.01
CA LEU A 44 -28.57 26.58 -3.49
C LEU A 44 -28.61 26.59 -1.95
N THR A 45 -29.61 25.90 -1.38
CA THR A 45 -29.83 25.75 0.06
C THR A 45 -29.66 24.29 0.48
N GLU A 46 -29.39 24.03 1.75
CA GLU A 46 -29.22 22.65 2.28
C GLU A 46 -30.46 21.75 2.09
N SER A 47 -31.63 22.36 1.93
CA SER A 47 -32.90 21.68 1.66
C SER A 47 -33.03 21.20 0.22
N ASP A 48 -32.19 21.70 -0.69
CA ASP A 48 -32.25 21.30 -2.10
C ASP A 48 -31.71 19.88 -2.28
N PRO A 49 -32.36 19.04 -3.09
CA PRO A 49 -31.91 17.67 -3.33
C PRO A 49 -30.50 17.64 -3.95
N VAL A 50 -30.14 18.66 -4.73
CA VAL A 50 -28.81 18.82 -5.32
C VAL A 50 -27.73 18.96 -4.25
N TYR A 51 -28.01 19.65 -3.14
CA TYR A 51 -27.06 19.78 -2.03
C TYR A 51 -26.72 18.42 -1.43
N LYS A 52 -27.72 17.56 -1.25
CA LYS A 52 -27.51 16.17 -0.78
C LYS A 52 -26.75 15.31 -1.78
N LEU A 53 -26.96 15.51 -3.09
CA LEU A 53 -26.16 14.83 -4.12
C LEU A 53 -24.69 15.27 -4.08
N LEU A 54 -24.41 16.56 -3.87
CA LEU A 54 -23.05 17.06 -3.72
C LEU A 54 -22.38 16.50 -2.45
N GLN A 55 -23.11 16.36 -1.35
CA GLN A 55 -22.61 15.69 -0.14
C GLN A 55 -22.28 14.22 -0.40
N LEU A 56 -23.15 13.49 -1.12
CA LEU A 56 -22.91 12.10 -1.50
C LEU A 56 -21.68 11.98 -2.41
N PHE A 57 -21.53 12.89 -3.37
CA PHE A 57 -20.37 12.96 -4.25
C PHE A 57 -19.08 13.17 -3.45
N ALA A 58 -19.05 14.17 -2.56
CA ALA A 58 -17.88 14.44 -1.71
C ALA A 58 -17.52 13.25 -0.81
N ALA A 59 -18.51 12.60 -0.21
CA ALA A 59 -18.30 11.40 0.61
C ALA A 59 -17.75 10.23 -0.23
N ARG A 60 -18.25 10.06 -1.46
CA ARG A 60 -17.77 9.00 -2.36
C ARG A 60 -16.35 9.27 -2.82
N GLU A 61 -16.04 10.51 -3.15
CA GLU A 61 -14.70 10.93 -3.55
C GLU A 61 -13.68 10.71 -2.42
N LEU A 62 -14.03 11.09 -1.18
CA LEU A 62 -13.21 10.84 0.00
C LEU A 62 -12.84 9.35 0.13
N LEU A 63 -13.83 8.46 0.01
CA LEU A 63 -13.60 7.02 0.07
C LEU A 63 -12.71 6.50 -1.08
N ILE A 64 -12.84 7.08 -2.28
CA ILE A 64 -12.00 6.70 -3.43
C ILE A 64 -10.55 7.14 -3.19
N ARG A 65 -10.34 8.38 -2.72
CA ARG A 65 -9.01 8.90 -2.37
C ARG A 65 -8.37 8.06 -1.25
N GLN A 66 -9.14 7.68 -0.22
CA GLN A 66 -8.65 6.79 0.84
C GLN A 66 -8.24 5.41 0.28
N ARG A 67 -9.10 4.78 -0.51
CA ARG A 67 -8.78 3.47 -1.13
C ARG A 67 -7.58 3.54 -2.04
N ALA A 68 -7.39 4.65 -2.75
CA ALA A 68 -6.23 4.86 -3.60
C ALA A 68 -4.94 5.01 -2.77
N ASN A 69 -5.01 5.70 -1.62
CA ASN A 69 -3.91 5.76 -0.65
C ASN A 69 -3.52 4.38 -0.12
N ASP A 70 -4.50 3.59 0.30
CA ASP A 70 -4.26 2.24 0.81
C ASP A 70 -3.61 1.35 -0.25
N LYS A 71 -4.09 1.42 -1.50
CA LYS A 71 -3.51 0.69 -2.64
C LYS A 71 -2.10 1.17 -2.98
N ALA A 72 -1.84 2.47 -2.89
CA ALA A 72 -0.52 3.01 -3.17
C ALA A 72 0.50 2.62 -2.09
N GLN A 73 0.10 2.50 -0.82
CA GLN A 73 0.96 1.94 0.23
C GLN A 73 1.33 0.48 -0.07
N GLN A 74 0.41 -0.31 -0.64
CA GLN A 74 0.67 -1.71 -0.98
C GLN A 74 1.70 -1.91 -2.09
N THR A 75 2.14 -0.85 -2.80
CA THR A 75 3.23 -0.93 -3.78
C THR A 75 4.60 -0.71 -3.14
N MET A 76 4.65 -0.38 -1.86
CA MET A 76 5.88 -0.09 -1.14
C MET A 76 6.28 -1.23 -0.23
N LEU A 77 7.54 -1.64 -0.29
CA LEU A 77 8.06 -2.78 0.47
C LEU A 77 7.76 -2.69 1.97
N ALA A 78 7.79 -1.48 2.54
CA ALA A 78 7.53 -1.25 3.97
C ALA A 78 6.10 -1.58 4.41
N PHE A 79 5.10 -1.42 3.52
CA PHE A 79 3.68 -1.52 3.88
C PHE A 79 2.94 -2.66 3.15
N ALA A 80 3.49 -3.15 2.04
CA ALA A 80 2.90 -4.24 1.25
C ALA A 80 2.75 -5.52 2.08
N THR A 81 1.62 -6.21 1.91
CA THR A 81 1.32 -7.49 2.57
C THR A 81 0.81 -8.52 1.58
N GLY A 82 0.86 -9.79 1.96
CA GLY A 82 0.36 -10.92 1.16
C GLY A 82 0.89 -10.92 -0.27
N THR A 83 -0.01 -11.06 -1.25
CA THR A 83 0.35 -11.19 -2.66
C THR A 83 1.05 -9.95 -3.24
N ASN A 84 0.77 -8.75 -2.73
CA ASN A 84 1.48 -7.54 -3.17
C ASN A 84 2.96 -7.60 -2.76
N LEU A 85 3.24 -8.10 -1.55
CA LEU A 85 4.61 -8.33 -1.09
C LEU A 85 5.29 -9.42 -1.91
N ASP A 86 4.56 -10.46 -2.31
CA ASP A 86 5.09 -11.53 -3.19
C ASP A 86 5.51 -10.98 -4.56
N HIS A 87 4.70 -10.09 -5.15
CA HIS A 87 5.06 -9.39 -6.38
C HIS A 87 6.29 -8.50 -6.22
N LEU A 88 6.42 -7.79 -5.10
CA LEU A 88 7.61 -6.99 -4.82
C LEU A 88 8.85 -7.86 -4.61
N GLY A 89 8.72 -9.01 -3.95
CA GLY A 89 9.82 -9.97 -3.80
C GLY A 89 10.29 -10.54 -5.14
N ALA A 90 9.35 -10.81 -6.06
CA ALA A 90 9.67 -11.28 -7.40
C ALA A 90 10.55 -10.31 -8.20
N LEU A 91 10.42 -8.98 -7.98
CA LEU A 91 11.31 -7.97 -8.60
C LEU A 91 12.78 -8.16 -8.20
N PHE A 92 13.04 -8.73 -7.02
CA PHE A 92 14.38 -9.02 -6.51
C PHE A 92 14.73 -10.52 -6.62
N GLY A 93 13.94 -11.31 -7.33
CA GLY A 93 14.17 -12.75 -7.49
C GLY A 93 13.97 -13.56 -6.20
N VAL A 94 13.26 -13.02 -5.21
CA VAL A 94 12.99 -13.70 -3.93
C VAL A 94 11.55 -14.21 -3.91
N ALA A 95 11.38 -15.50 -3.65
CA ALA A 95 10.08 -16.12 -3.42
C ALA A 95 9.87 -16.45 -1.94
N ARG A 96 8.59 -16.54 -1.56
CA ARG A 96 8.19 -16.91 -0.21
C ARG A 96 8.59 -18.35 0.10
N LEU A 97 9.19 -18.57 1.26
CA LEU A 97 9.57 -19.90 1.72
C LEU A 97 8.34 -20.66 2.19
N VAL A 98 8.27 -21.93 1.78
CA VAL A 98 7.34 -22.91 2.31
C VAL A 98 7.96 -23.49 3.57
N LEU A 99 7.34 -23.26 4.73
CA LEU A 99 7.80 -23.80 6.01
C LEU A 99 7.31 -25.24 6.19
N ASP A 100 6.08 -25.50 5.77
CA ASP A 100 5.49 -26.83 5.71
C ASP A 100 4.70 -26.95 4.40
N ALA A 101 4.97 -28.00 3.61
CA ALA A 101 4.23 -28.26 2.38
C ALA A 101 2.75 -28.60 2.64
N GLY A 102 2.40 -28.88 3.89
CA GLY A 102 1.08 -29.36 4.27
C GLY A 102 0.86 -30.80 3.79
N GLN A 103 -0.38 -31.25 3.92
CA GLN A 103 -0.79 -32.61 3.51
C GLN A 103 -2.03 -32.51 2.64
N PRO A 104 -1.90 -32.60 1.31
CA PRO A 104 -3.04 -32.49 0.39
C PRO A 104 -4.04 -33.62 0.60
N GLU A 105 -3.57 -34.82 0.99
CA GLU A 105 -4.39 -35.99 1.36
C GLU A 105 -5.45 -35.64 2.41
N ASN A 106 -5.08 -34.78 3.37
CA ASN A 106 -5.89 -34.42 4.53
C ASN A 106 -6.42 -32.98 4.45
N SER A 107 -6.41 -32.36 3.27
CA SER A 107 -6.82 -30.95 3.06
C SER A 107 -6.10 -29.95 3.99
N THR A 108 -4.87 -30.26 4.41
CA THR A 108 -4.06 -29.35 5.23
C THR A 108 -3.24 -28.45 4.31
N PRO A 109 -3.50 -27.13 4.30
CA PRO A 109 -2.80 -26.22 3.39
C PRO A 109 -1.32 -26.06 3.79
N PRO A 110 -0.44 -25.73 2.83
CA PRO A 110 0.94 -25.37 3.14
C PRO A 110 1.00 -24.14 4.02
N THR A 111 1.99 -24.11 4.92
CA THR A 111 2.32 -22.92 5.71
C THR A 111 3.55 -22.24 5.13
N PHE A 112 3.50 -20.92 5.06
CA PHE A 112 4.56 -20.09 4.50
C PHE A 112 5.16 -19.22 5.60
N GLU A 113 6.35 -18.68 5.32
CA GLU A 113 6.97 -17.69 6.21
C GLU A 113 6.11 -16.42 6.34
N SER A 114 6.34 -15.67 7.43
CA SER A 114 5.61 -14.44 7.70
C SER A 114 5.98 -13.30 6.74
N ASP A 115 5.09 -12.32 6.57
CA ASP A 115 5.38 -11.11 5.79
C ASP A 115 6.56 -10.31 6.36
N MET A 116 6.80 -10.40 7.68
CA MET A 116 7.93 -9.75 8.34
C MET A 116 9.26 -10.37 7.90
N ASP A 117 9.36 -11.70 7.95
CA ASP A 117 10.56 -12.44 7.58
C ASP A 117 10.83 -12.34 6.08
N PHE A 118 9.77 -12.49 5.27
CA PHE A 118 9.87 -12.36 3.82
C PHE A 118 10.33 -10.95 3.42
N ARG A 119 9.77 -9.90 4.01
CA ARG A 119 10.21 -8.51 3.76
C ARG A 119 11.69 -8.30 4.11
N ARG A 120 12.16 -8.88 5.21
CA ARG A 120 13.59 -8.81 5.60
C ARG A 120 14.48 -9.47 4.56
N ARG A 121 14.08 -10.64 4.04
CA ARG A 121 14.82 -11.33 2.96
C ARG A 121 14.85 -10.52 1.68
N ILE A 122 13.74 -9.89 1.30
CA ILE A 122 13.69 -8.99 0.13
C ILE A 122 14.66 -7.81 0.29
N GLN A 123 14.74 -7.20 1.48
CA GLN A 123 15.68 -6.09 1.73
C GLN A 123 17.15 -6.49 1.59
N LEU A 124 17.50 -7.73 1.97
CA LEU A 124 18.87 -8.25 1.90
C LEU A 124 19.22 -8.79 0.49
N ALA A 125 18.24 -9.04 -0.37
CA ALA A 125 18.44 -9.65 -1.68
C ALA A 125 19.44 -8.90 -2.58
N PRO A 126 19.46 -7.55 -2.64
CA PRO A 126 20.43 -6.82 -3.46
C PRO A 126 21.90 -7.12 -3.11
N GLU A 127 22.18 -7.51 -1.86
CA GLU A 127 23.55 -7.86 -1.42
C GLU A 127 24.05 -9.17 -2.08
N GLY A 128 23.12 -10.06 -2.44
CA GLY A 128 23.40 -11.31 -3.14
C GLY A 128 23.76 -11.12 -4.62
N PHE A 129 23.42 -9.99 -5.24
CA PHE A 129 23.74 -9.71 -6.64
C PHE A 129 25.21 -9.35 -6.90
N SER A 130 25.97 -9.05 -5.84
CA SER A 130 27.40 -8.77 -5.97
C SER A 130 28.18 -10.06 -6.22
N VAL A 131 28.85 -10.15 -7.36
CA VAL A 131 29.73 -11.27 -7.75
C VAL A 131 31.07 -11.28 -7.01
N ALA A 132 31.46 -10.18 -6.36
CA ALA A 132 32.77 -10.00 -5.71
C ALA A 132 32.91 -10.63 -4.31
N GLY A 133 31.94 -11.43 -3.86
CA GLY A 133 31.98 -12.13 -2.57
C GLY A 133 31.86 -11.22 -1.35
N PRO A 134 30.76 -10.47 -1.17
CA PRO A 134 30.49 -9.84 0.12
C PRO A 134 30.03 -10.88 1.15
N GLU A 135 30.33 -10.61 2.43
CA GLU A 135 30.10 -11.50 3.57
C GLU A 135 28.64 -12.01 3.68
N ALA A 136 27.68 -11.24 3.18
CA ALA A 136 26.23 -11.53 3.22
C ALA A 136 25.76 -12.71 2.35
N ARG A 137 26.54 -13.16 1.35
CA ARG A 137 26.11 -14.29 0.49
C ARG A 137 25.91 -15.59 1.27
N THR A 138 26.60 -15.75 2.41
CA THR A 138 26.62 -17.00 3.19
C THR A 138 25.41 -17.16 4.11
N SER A 139 24.69 -16.08 4.43
CA SER A 139 23.56 -16.08 5.38
C SER A 139 22.17 -16.12 4.74
N ILE A 140 22.06 -15.91 3.42
CA ILE A 140 20.77 -15.84 2.71
C ILE A 140 20.29 -17.24 2.25
N THR A 141 21.19 -18.22 2.14
CA THR A 141 20.91 -19.58 1.65
C THR A 141 20.69 -20.62 2.75
N ARG A 142 20.61 -20.22 4.02
CA ARG A 142 20.47 -21.14 5.16
C ARG A 142 19.23 -20.88 5.99
#